data_AF-A0A1F7D4P4-F1
#
_entry.id   AF-A0A1F7D4P4-F1
#
_cell.length_a   1.000
_cell.length_b   1.000
_cell.length_c   1.000
_cell.angle_alpha   90.00
_cell.angle_beta   90.00
_cell.angle_gamma   90.00
#
_symmetry.space_group_name_H-M   'P 1'
#
loop_
_entity.id
_entity.type
_entity.pdbx_description
1 polymer ?
#
loop_
_entity_poly.entity_id
_entity_poly.type
_entity_poly.pdbx_seq_one_letter_code
_entity_poly.pdbx_strand_id
1 'polypeptide(L)'
;MSDIGGPEIGAPGEGAGGGFEELSEEAKQRFAAAAAGMQQIRREEKKSKRRDDQVAKAIVQFLDEAEHSHLFVLISRLVARDCPSIFILAILSLIHQGCRETVKEYLSEMLNEVPEPDLAAATALTKGGAIAAEDGQILIRWITRLQTVLSLDVAGILLKLMIDEKHIDGTILQLTTFVLQEFFQSQKKEIPFEKLQPLTASILQTVFEPFIPSVRKLLLERAATKKED
;
A
#
# COMPACT_ATOMS: atom_id res chain seq x y z
N MET A 1 5.98 32.24 39.64
CA MET A 1 5.90 31.25 40.73
C MET A 1 5.64 29.92 40.07
N SER A 2 6.54 28.99 40.33
CA SER A 2 6.54 27.60 39.89
C SER A 2 5.31 26.86 40.42
N ASP A 3 4.74 25.95 39.65
CA ASP A 3 4.36 24.66 40.19
C ASP A 3 4.36 23.56 39.12
N ILE A 4 5.08 22.50 39.46
CA ILE A 4 5.38 21.29 38.70
C ILE A 4 4.39 20.22 39.18
N GLY A 5 3.79 19.49 38.25
CA GLY A 5 3.04 18.26 38.53
C GLY A 5 3.60 17.09 37.72
N GLY A 6 4.89 16.79 37.89
CA GLY A 6 5.51 15.56 37.39
C GLY A 6 5.43 14.47 38.47
N PRO A 7 5.33 13.17 38.09
CA PRO A 7 5.11 12.08 39.04
C PRO A 7 6.28 11.98 40.03
N GLU A 8 5.91 11.96 41.31
CA GLU A 8 6.79 11.76 42.45
C GLU A 8 7.57 10.45 42.31
N ILE A 9 8.86 10.59 42.01
CA ILE A 9 9.85 9.56 42.33
C ILE A 9 10.13 9.72 43.82
N GLY A 10 9.42 8.93 44.63
CA GLY A 10 9.67 8.83 46.07
C GLY A 10 11.13 8.44 46.31
N ALA A 11 11.88 9.35 46.93
CA ALA A 11 13.22 9.11 47.41
C ALA A 11 13.19 8.18 48.65
N PRO A 12 13.98 7.10 48.70
CA PRO A 12 14.36 6.49 49.97
C PRO A 12 15.50 7.31 50.59
N GLY A 13 15.40 7.52 51.90
CA GLY A 13 16.22 8.45 52.67
C GLY A 13 17.72 8.18 52.69
N GLU A 14 18.44 9.22 53.11
CA GLU A 14 19.89 9.26 53.27
C GLU A 14 20.39 8.16 54.22
N GLY A 15 21.30 7.33 53.71
CA GLY A 15 22.04 6.37 54.50
C GLY A 15 23.03 5.59 53.62
N ALA A 16 24.32 5.83 53.86
CA ALA A 16 25.48 5.11 53.31
C ALA A 16 25.83 5.35 51.84
N GLY A 17 27.02 5.94 51.63
CA GLY A 17 27.70 5.94 50.36
C GLY A 17 28.05 4.52 49.90
N GLY A 18 27.99 4.31 48.58
CA GLY A 18 28.40 3.09 47.89
C GLY A 18 27.24 2.44 47.13
N GLY A 19 27.29 2.48 45.80
CA GLY A 19 26.52 1.54 44.98
C GLY A 19 25.68 2.10 43.82
N PHE A 20 26.23 2.95 42.97
CA PHE A 20 25.81 3.01 41.55
C PHE A 20 26.79 2.27 40.61
N GLU A 21 27.71 1.47 41.18
CA GLU A 21 28.79 0.78 40.46
C GLU A 21 28.59 -0.75 40.32
N GLU A 22 27.49 -1.32 40.79
CA GLU A 22 27.21 -2.77 40.67
C GLU A 22 25.85 -3.08 40.02
N LEU A 23 25.50 -2.38 38.94
CA LEU A 23 24.66 -3.04 37.94
C LEU A 23 25.49 -4.18 37.36
N SER A 24 25.10 -5.43 37.66
CA SER A 24 25.66 -6.63 37.01
C SER A 24 25.83 -6.36 35.51
N GLU A 25 26.95 -6.77 34.93
CA GLU A 25 27.19 -6.64 33.48
C GLU A 25 26.01 -7.21 32.66
N GLU A 26 25.33 -8.22 33.19
CA GLU A 26 24.11 -8.81 32.60
C GLU A 26 22.90 -7.84 32.64
N ALA A 27 22.76 -7.05 33.70
CA ALA A 27 21.73 -6.01 33.80
C ALA A 27 22.02 -4.86 32.83
N LYS A 28 23.28 -4.40 32.75
CA LYS A 28 23.70 -3.36 31.78
C LYS A 28 23.44 -3.80 30.34
N GLN A 29 23.74 -5.06 30.01
CA GLN A 29 23.46 -5.64 28.69
C GLN A 29 21.96 -5.72 28.39
N ARG A 30 21.13 -6.13 29.35
CA ARG A 30 19.66 -6.16 29.18
C ARG A 30 19.06 -4.77 29.00
N PHE A 31 19.53 -3.77 29.74
CA PHE A 31 19.09 -2.38 29.58
C PHE A 31 19.57 -1.77 28.26
N ALA A 32 20.80 -2.06 27.82
CA ALA A 32 21.30 -1.63 26.52
C ALA A 32 20.51 -2.27 25.36
N ALA A 33 20.19 -3.56 25.46
CA ALA A 33 19.36 -4.26 24.48
C ALA A 33 17.91 -3.71 24.45
N ALA A 34 17.32 -3.43 25.61
CA ALA A 34 16.00 -2.81 25.71
C ALA A 34 15.98 -1.37 25.17
N ALA A 35 17.02 -0.58 25.44
CA ALA A 35 17.18 0.78 24.93
C ALA A 35 17.40 0.78 23.40
N ALA A 36 18.22 -0.15 22.89
CA ALA A 36 18.40 -0.35 21.45
C ALA A 36 17.10 -0.78 20.77
N GLY A 37 16.35 -1.71 21.38
CA GLY A 37 15.02 -2.12 20.91
C GLY A 37 14.02 -0.96 20.90
N MET A 38 13.97 -0.14 21.96
CA MET A 38 13.13 1.06 22.00
C MET A 38 13.54 2.12 20.98
N GLN A 39 14.84 2.30 20.73
CA GLN A 39 15.32 3.22 19.69
C GLN A 39 14.99 2.71 18.29
N GLN A 40 15.09 1.41 18.06
CA GLN A 40 14.72 0.78 16.81
C GLN A 40 13.22 0.90 16.55
N ILE A 41 12.37 0.59 17.55
CA ILE A 41 10.91 0.80 17.47
C ILE A 41 10.59 2.26 17.17
N ARG A 42 11.22 3.23 17.87
CA ARG A 42 11.01 4.67 17.58
C ARG A 42 11.44 5.08 16.17
N ARG A 43 12.50 4.46 15.62
CA ARG A 43 12.96 4.72 14.24
C ARG A 43 11.97 4.14 13.23
N GLU A 44 11.50 2.91 13.47
CA GLU A 44 10.51 2.23 12.64
C GLU A 44 9.16 2.98 12.66
N GLU A 45 8.68 3.43 13.82
CA GLU A 45 7.48 4.27 13.95
C GLU A 45 7.61 5.60 13.20
N LYS A 46 8.74 6.29 13.34
CA LYS A 46 8.98 7.56 12.61
C LYS A 46 9.03 7.32 11.10
N LYS A 47 9.63 6.22 10.65
CA LYS A 47 9.67 5.85 9.24
C LYS A 47 8.26 5.55 8.71
N SER A 48 7.48 4.77 9.46
CA SER A 48 6.09 4.46 9.11
C SER A 48 5.25 5.72 8.99
N LYS A 49 5.30 6.62 9.97
CA LYS A 49 4.53 7.89 9.94
C LYS A 49 4.87 8.75 8.73
N ARG A 50 6.17 8.93 8.43
CA ARG A 50 6.61 9.71 7.27
C ARG A 50 6.08 9.13 5.96
N ARG A 51 6.06 7.81 5.85
CA ARG A 51 5.58 7.10 4.67
C ARG A 51 4.06 7.27 4.51
N ASP A 52 3.31 7.15 5.60
CA ASP A 52 1.87 7.36 5.59
C ASP A 52 1.52 8.82 5.23
N ASP A 53 2.26 9.79 5.79
CA ASP A 53 2.14 11.22 5.46
C ASP A 53 2.45 11.50 3.98
N GLN A 54 3.49 10.85 3.42
CA GLN A 54 3.85 11.00 2.02
C GLN A 54 2.79 10.42 1.09
N VAL A 55 2.25 9.25 1.42
CA VAL A 55 1.17 8.60 0.68
C VAL A 55 -0.09 9.48 0.70
N ALA A 56 -0.45 10.03 1.86
CA ALA A 56 -1.58 10.95 1.97
C ALA A 56 -1.36 12.22 1.14
N LYS A 57 -0.16 12.81 1.21
CA LYS A 57 0.21 14.00 0.42
C LYS A 57 0.10 13.75 -1.08
N ALA A 58 0.54 12.60 -1.57
CA ALA A 58 0.46 12.25 -2.99
C ALA A 58 -0.99 12.13 -3.47
N ILE A 59 -1.89 11.58 -2.63
CA ILE A 59 -3.33 11.55 -2.94
C ILE A 59 -3.91 12.97 -2.96
N VAL A 60 -3.60 13.81 -1.99
CA VAL A 60 -4.09 15.20 -1.95
C VAL A 60 -3.62 15.98 -3.17
N GLN A 61 -2.33 15.90 -3.51
CA GLN A 61 -1.77 16.55 -4.70
C GLN A 61 -2.47 16.10 -5.98
N PHE A 62 -2.71 14.79 -6.12
CA PHE A 62 -3.45 14.25 -7.26
C PHE A 62 -4.90 14.77 -7.33
N LEU A 63 -5.57 14.91 -6.19
CA LEU A 63 -6.96 15.37 -6.12
C LEU A 63 -7.09 16.89 -6.32
N ASP A 64 -6.04 17.66 -6.03
CA ASP A 64 -5.99 19.11 -6.26
C ASP A 64 -5.87 19.46 -7.76
N GLU A 65 -5.45 18.51 -8.60
CA GLU A 65 -5.37 18.68 -10.06
C GLU A 65 -6.77 18.57 -10.70
N ALA A 66 -7.24 19.68 -11.29
CA ALA A 66 -8.59 19.78 -11.84
C ALA A 66 -8.93 18.69 -12.88
N GLU A 67 -7.93 18.23 -13.63
CA GLU A 67 -8.04 17.15 -14.62
C GLU A 67 -8.50 15.81 -14.01
N HIS A 68 -8.05 15.51 -12.78
CA HIS A 68 -8.33 14.24 -12.10
C HIS A 68 -9.46 14.32 -11.07
N SER A 69 -10.09 15.50 -10.93
CA SER A 69 -11.16 15.75 -9.94
C SER A 69 -12.33 14.76 -10.01
N HIS A 70 -12.64 14.23 -11.20
CA HIS A 70 -13.70 13.25 -11.40
C HIS A 70 -13.44 11.88 -10.73
N LEU A 71 -12.18 11.57 -10.40
CA LEU A 71 -11.79 10.34 -9.69
C LEU A 71 -11.98 10.43 -8.17
N PHE A 72 -12.17 11.63 -7.62
CA PHE A 72 -12.27 11.90 -6.19
C PHE A 72 -13.31 11.01 -5.50
N VAL A 73 -14.50 10.86 -6.10
CA VAL A 73 -15.59 10.08 -5.51
C VAL A 73 -15.22 8.59 -5.41
N LEU A 74 -14.53 8.05 -6.41
CA LEU A 74 -14.10 6.65 -6.42
C LEU A 74 -13.00 6.41 -5.40
N ILE A 75 -12.01 7.31 -5.33
CA ILE A 75 -10.94 7.25 -4.34
C ILE A 75 -11.52 7.32 -2.93
N SER A 76 -12.42 8.26 -2.66
CA SER A 76 -13.08 8.42 -1.36
C SER A 76 -13.85 7.17 -0.94
N ARG A 77 -14.53 6.50 -1.87
CA ARG A 77 -15.24 5.23 -1.61
C ARG A 77 -14.27 4.11 -1.24
N LEU A 78 -13.12 4.01 -1.92
CA LEU A 78 -12.10 3.00 -1.58
C LEU A 78 -11.47 3.29 -0.21
N VAL A 79 -11.18 4.55 0.10
CA VAL A 79 -10.68 4.96 1.43
C VAL A 79 -11.70 4.63 2.52
N ALA A 80 -12.99 4.90 2.30
CA ALA A 80 -14.06 4.57 3.25
C ALA A 80 -14.22 3.05 3.49
N ARG A 81 -13.67 2.21 2.62
CA ARG A 81 -13.62 0.75 2.78
C ARG A 81 -12.32 0.25 3.43
N ASP A 82 -11.50 1.15 3.94
CA ASP A 82 -10.15 0.87 4.43
C ASP A 82 -9.23 0.23 3.36
N CYS A 83 -9.44 0.55 2.07
CA CYS A 83 -8.50 0.12 1.04
C CYS A 83 -7.15 0.83 1.29
N PRO A 84 -6.02 0.09 1.37
CA PRO A 84 -4.72 0.70 1.62
C PRO A 84 -4.37 1.75 0.56
N SER A 85 -4.08 2.97 1.02
CA SER A 85 -3.78 4.12 0.17
C SER A 85 -2.65 3.86 -0.83
N ILE A 86 -1.65 3.03 -0.45
CA ILE A 86 -0.57 2.65 -1.35
C ILE A 86 -1.06 1.85 -2.57
N PHE A 87 -2.11 1.03 -2.41
CA PHE A 87 -2.71 0.30 -3.53
C PHE A 87 -3.48 1.24 -4.46
N ILE A 88 -4.19 2.21 -3.89
CA ILE A 88 -4.85 3.28 -4.68
C ILE A 88 -3.80 4.05 -5.48
N LEU A 89 -2.70 4.47 -4.85
CA LEU A 89 -1.59 5.15 -5.55
C LEU A 89 -0.96 4.28 -6.64
N ALA A 90 -0.86 2.97 -6.44
CA ALA A 90 -0.35 2.05 -7.44
C ALA A 90 -1.24 2.03 -8.69
N ILE A 91 -2.58 2.11 -8.54
CA ILE A 91 -3.51 2.28 -9.66
C ILE A 91 -3.25 3.61 -10.36
N LEU A 92 -3.26 4.72 -9.63
CA LEU A 92 -3.07 6.07 -10.17
C LEU A 92 -1.68 6.30 -10.80
N SER A 93 -0.68 5.48 -10.45
CA SER A 93 0.70 5.59 -10.97
C SER A 93 0.83 5.41 -12.49
N LEU A 94 -0.21 4.89 -13.15
CA LEU A 94 -0.26 4.80 -14.60
C LEU A 94 -0.28 6.20 -15.23
N ILE A 95 -1.09 7.11 -14.68
CA ILE A 95 -1.37 8.44 -15.26
C ILE A 95 -0.66 9.58 -14.54
N HIS A 96 -0.33 9.42 -13.25
CA HIS A 96 0.23 10.51 -12.45
C HIS A 96 1.66 10.21 -11.96
N GLN A 97 2.58 11.13 -12.24
CA GLN A 97 4.01 10.99 -11.91
C GLN A 97 4.27 10.99 -10.40
N GLY A 98 3.63 11.87 -9.63
CA GLY A 98 3.82 11.91 -8.17
C GLY A 98 3.39 10.62 -7.48
N CYS A 99 2.29 10.01 -7.94
CA CYS A 99 1.84 8.70 -7.47
C CYS A 99 2.87 7.62 -7.84
N ARG A 100 3.41 7.70 -9.05
CA ARG A 100 4.42 6.77 -9.57
C ARG A 100 5.71 6.78 -8.77
N GLU A 101 6.20 7.96 -8.41
CA GLU A 101 7.41 8.15 -7.61
C GLU A 101 7.19 7.67 -6.18
N THR A 102 6.07 8.07 -5.56
CA THR A 102 5.70 7.63 -4.20
C THR A 102 5.64 6.11 -4.08
N VAL A 103 5.05 5.43 -5.05
CA VAL A 103 4.99 3.95 -5.04
C VAL A 103 6.37 3.34 -5.25
N LYS A 104 7.23 3.92 -6.10
CA LYS A 104 8.60 3.42 -6.29
C LYS A 104 9.41 3.53 -5.01
N GLU A 105 9.34 4.68 -4.34
CA GLU A 105 10.02 4.90 -3.06
C GLU A 105 9.51 3.91 -2.01
N TYR A 106 8.19 3.78 -1.88
CA TYR A 106 7.58 2.78 -1.00
C TYR A 106 8.10 1.36 -1.27
N LEU A 107 8.12 0.91 -2.52
CA LEU A 107 8.60 -0.42 -2.87
C LEU A 107 10.10 -0.60 -2.57
N SER A 108 10.92 0.42 -2.85
CA SER A 108 12.35 0.38 -2.55
C SER A 108 12.67 0.34 -1.05
N GLU A 109 11.76 0.84 -0.21
CA GLU A 109 11.91 0.76 1.25
C GLU A 109 11.47 -0.58 1.83
N MET A 110 10.56 -1.28 1.14
CA MET A 110 9.94 -2.53 1.61
C MET A 110 10.62 -3.78 1.05
N LEU A 111 11.29 -3.66 -0.09
CA LEU A 111 11.92 -4.76 -0.81
C LEU A 111 13.41 -4.48 -1.03
N ASN A 112 14.24 -5.52 -0.85
CA ASN A 112 15.65 -5.45 -1.21
C ASN A 112 15.84 -5.43 -2.73
N GLU A 113 14.94 -6.08 -3.47
CA GLU A 113 14.93 -6.15 -4.93
C GLU A 113 13.48 -6.02 -5.41
N VAL A 114 13.23 -5.08 -6.31
CA VAL A 114 11.91 -4.88 -6.92
C VAL A 114 11.80 -5.83 -8.12
N PRO A 115 10.75 -6.65 -8.22
CA PRO A 115 10.58 -7.56 -9.35
C PRO A 115 10.62 -6.84 -10.69
N GLU A 116 11.47 -7.32 -11.60
CA GLU A 116 11.51 -6.83 -12.97
C GLU A 116 10.27 -7.32 -13.74
N PRO A 117 9.67 -6.47 -14.58
CA PRO A 117 8.53 -6.82 -15.40
C PRO A 117 8.91 -7.81 -16.51
N ASP A 118 8.09 -8.84 -16.72
CA ASP A 118 8.21 -9.71 -17.89
C ASP A 118 7.70 -8.98 -19.15
N LEU A 119 8.59 -8.26 -19.82
CA LEU A 119 8.25 -7.52 -21.04
C LEU A 119 7.83 -8.43 -22.20
N ALA A 120 8.16 -9.73 -22.18
CA ALA A 120 7.67 -10.66 -23.20
C ALA A 120 6.15 -10.84 -23.10
N ALA A 121 5.58 -10.73 -21.90
CA ALA A 121 4.13 -10.74 -21.66
C ALA A 121 3.41 -9.54 -22.29
N ALA A 122 4.10 -8.45 -22.63
CA ALA A 122 3.50 -7.31 -23.35
C ALA A 122 2.94 -7.73 -24.71
N THR A 123 3.52 -8.78 -25.32
CA THR A 123 3.06 -9.36 -26.59
C THR A 123 1.65 -9.93 -26.50
N ALA A 124 1.21 -10.36 -25.31
CA ALA A 124 -0.16 -10.84 -25.10
C ALA A 124 -1.18 -9.69 -25.09
N LEU A 125 -0.80 -8.53 -24.56
CA LEU A 125 -1.65 -7.32 -24.53
C LEU A 125 -1.75 -6.63 -25.89
N THR A 126 -0.71 -6.74 -26.72
CA THR A 126 -0.66 -6.13 -28.06
C THR A 126 -1.22 -7.04 -29.16
N LYS A 127 -1.55 -8.29 -28.81
CA LYS A 127 -2.07 -9.29 -29.75
C LYS A 127 -3.42 -8.82 -30.30
N GLY A 128 -3.46 -8.52 -31.61
CA GLY A 128 -4.63 -7.94 -32.29
C GLY A 128 -4.46 -6.49 -32.74
N GLY A 129 -3.31 -5.84 -32.48
CA GLY A 129 -2.94 -4.54 -33.06
C GLY A 129 -3.67 -3.33 -32.46
N ALA A 130 -4.55 -3.53 -31.48
CA ALA A 130 -5.30 -2.45 -30.84
C ALA A 130 -4.44 -1.61 -29.87
N ILE A 131 -3.39 -2.20 -29.30
CA ILE A 131 -2.47 -1.57 -28.36
C ILE A 131 -1.08 -1.50 -29.00
N ALA A 132 -0.45 -0.33 -28.97
CA ALA A 132 0.90 -0.17 -29.53
C ALA A 132 1.92 -0.91 -28.64
N ALA A 133 3.04 -1.33 -29.22
CA ALA A 133 4.08 -2.06 -28.48
C ALA A 133 4.59 -1.30 -27.25
N GLU A 134 4.77 0.02 -27.39
CA GLU A 134 5.21 0.92 -26.31
C GLU A 134 4.17 1.00 -25.18
N ASP A 135 2.89 1.20 -25.51
CA ASP A 135 1.78 1.20 -24.55
C ASP A 135 1.72 -0.14 -23.79
N GLY A 136 1.91 -1.25 -24.50
CA GLY A 136 1.93 -2.59 -23.90
C GLY A 136 3.03 -2.74 -22.85
N GLN A 137 4.23 -2.21 -23.09
CA GLN A 137 5.31 -2.24 -22.11
C GLN A 137 5.00 -1.36 -20.89
N ILE A 138 4.39 -0.21 -21.08
CA ILE A 138 3.97 0.67 -19.97
C ILE A 138 2.93 -0.05 -19.10
N LEU A 139 1.93 -0.69 -19.73
CA LEU A 139 0.90 -1.45 -19.03
C LEU A 139 1.49 -2.63 -18.25
N ILE A 140 2.41 -3.40 -18.82
CA ILE A 140 3.07 -4.50 -18.09
C ILE A 140 3.83 -3.97 -16.87
N ARG A 141 4.61 -2.90 -17.01
CA ARG A 141 5.32 -2.28 -15.87
C ARG A 141 4.34 -1.85 -14.76
N TRP A 142 3.18 -1.34 -15.14
CA TRP A 142 2.14 -0.96 -14.21
C TRP A 142 1.46 -2.17 -13.55
N ILE A 143 1.16 -3.22 -14.30
CA ILE A 143 0.60 -4.49 -13.78
C ILE A 143 1.56 -5.15 -12.79
N THR A 144 2.85 -5.27 -13.13
CA THR A 144 3.87 -5.82 -12.23
C THR A 144 3.95 -5.03 -10.93
N ARG A 145 3.84 -3.69 -11.01
CA ARG A 145 3.81 -2.83 -9.82
C ARG A 145 2.58 -3.08 -8.95
N LEU A 146 1.40 -3.21 -9.55
CA LEU A 146 0.17 -3.56 -8.83
C LEU A 146 0.33 -4.89 -8.10
N GLN A 147 0.86 -5.91 -8.78
CA GLN A 147 1.13 -7.23 -8.20
C GLN A 147 2.15 -7.16 -7.05
N THR A 148 3.19 -6.33 -7.20
CA THR A 148 4.24 -6.16 -6.18
C THR A 148 3.70 -5.44 -4.94
N VAL A 149 2.90 -4.38 -5.11
CA VAL A 149 2.23 -3.72 -3.98
C VAL A 149 1.26 -4.67 -3.31
N LEU A 150 0.51 -5.45 -4.09
CA LEU A 150 -0.42 -6.44 -3.58
C LEU A 150 0.26 -7.55 -2.78
N SER A 151 1.44 -8.02 -3.23
CA SER A 151 2.17 -9.09 -2.55
C SER A 151 2.73 -8.68 -1.19
N LEU A 152 2.89 -7.39 -0.94
CA LEU A 152 3.34 -6.87 0.36
C LEU A 152 2.25 -6.94 1.43
N ASP A 153 0.98 -6.79 1.05
CA ASP A 153 -0.16 -6.87 1.98
C ASP A 153 -1.41 -7.45 1.30
N VAL A 154 -1.33 -8.73 0.97
CA VAL A 154 -2.41 -9.45 0.29
C VAL A 154 -3.70 -9.39 1.10
N ALA A 155 -3.60 -9.64 2.41
CA ALA A 155 -4.75 -9.71 3.29
C ALA A 155 -5.40 -8.34 3.52
N GLY A 156 -4.61 -7.30 3.80
CA GLY A 156 -5.11 -5.95 4.03
C GLY A 156 -5.69 -5.30 2.79
N ILE A 157 -5.23 -5.67 1.59
CA ILE A 157 -5.78 -5.16 0.33
C ILE A 157 -6.98 -6.00 -0.13
N LEU A 158 -6.81 -7.29 -0.41
CA LEU A 158 -7.87 -8.08 -1.06
C LEU A 158 -9.08 -8.29 -0.15
N LEU A 159 -8.91 -8.49 1.16
CA LEU A 159 -10.07 -8.69 2.05
C LEU A 159 -10.95 -7.43 2.14
N LYS A 160 -10.39 -6.24 1.92
CA LYS A 160 -11.12 -4.97 1.93
C LYS A 160 -11.81 -4.69 0.59
N LEU A 161 -11.20 -5.17 -0.50
CA LEU A 161 -11.73 -5.07 -1.85
C LEU A 161 -12.78 -6.16 -2.16
N MET A 162 -12.76 -7.30 -1.49
CA MET A 162 -13.79 -8.32 -1.66
C MET A 162 -15.09 -7.90 -0.95
N ILE A 163 -16.21 -8.01 -1.66
CA ILE A 163 -17.56 -7.88 -1.08
C ILE A 163 -17.97 -9.22 -0.45
N ASP A 164 -17.65 -10.32 -1.14
CA ASP A 164 -17.82 -11.69 -0.68
C ASP A 164 -16.72 -12.58 -1.27
N GLU A 165 -16.79 -13.90 -1.07
CA GLU A 165 -15.78 -14.88 -1.52
C GLU A 165 -15.56 -14.92 -3.06
N LYS A 166 -16.48 -14.33 -3.84
CA LYS A 166 -16.51 -14.40 -5.30
C LYS A 166 -16.51 -13.04 -5.98
N HIS A 167 -16.92 -11.97 -5.29
CA HIS A 167 -17.09 -10.65 -5.88
C HIS A 167 -16.14 -9.62 -5.29
N ILE A 168 -15.51 -8.84 -6.19
CA ILE A 168 -14.68 -7.69 -5.88
C ILE A 168 -15.51 -6.41 -6.02
N ASP A 169 -15.22 -5.42 -5.20
CA ASP A 169 -15.90 -4.13 -5.19
C ASP A 169 -15.83 -3.43 -6.55
N GLY A 170 -16.98 -3.09 -7.11
CA GLY A 170 -17.07 -2.48 -8.44
C GLY A 170 -16.37 -1.12 -8.55
N THR A 171 -16.10 -0.42 -7.43
CA THR A 171 -15.36 0.84 -7.41
C THR A 171 -13.93 0.64 -7.90
N ILE A 172 -13.29 -0.51 -7.60
CA ILE A 172 -11.93 -0.76 -8.07
C ILE A 172 -11.89 -0.94 -9.58
N LEU A 173 -12.89 -1.63 -10.14
CA LEU A 173 -13.05 -1.79 -11.57
C LEU A 173 -13.26 -0.43 -12.23
N GLN A 174 -14.19 0.37 -11.70
CA GLN A 174 -14.48 1.72 -12.23
C GLN A 174 -13.26 2.62 -12.20
N LEU A 175 -12.56 2.72 -11.05
CA LEU A 175 -11.36 3.55 -10.92
C LEU A 175 -10.29 3.11 -11.92
N THR A 176 -10.05 1.81 -12.02
CA THR A 176 -9.03 1.28 -12.92
C THR A 176 -9.41 1.52 -14.40
N THR A 177 -10.70 1.44 -14.75
CA THR A 177 -11.16 1.74 -16.10
C THR A 177 -10.98 3.21 -16.46
N PHE A 178 -11.29 4.15 -15.56
CA PHE A 178 -11.04 5.57 -15.82
C PHE A 178 -9.55 5.88 -15.94
N VAL A 179 -8.71 5.31 -15.08
CA VAL A 179 -7.26 5.47 -15.17
C VAL A 179 -6.71 4.92 -16.49
N LEU A 180 -7.24 3.79 -16.99
CA LEU A 180 -6.89 3.28 -18.32
C LEU A 180 -7.40 4.20 -19.44
N GLN A 181 -8.59 4.77 -19.30
CA GLN A 181 -9.15 5.69 -20.28
C GLN A 181 -8.29 6.94 -20.42
N GLU A 182 -7.92 7.57 -19.30
CA GLU A 182 -7.01 8.72 -19.28
C GLU A 182 -5.64 8.37 -19.84
N PHE A 183 -5.11 7.18 -19.52
CA PHE A 183 -3.87 6.69 -20.12
C PHE A 183 -3.97 6.65 -21.64
N PHE A 184 -5.00 6.01 -22.20
CA PHE A 184 -5.16 5.96 -23.66
C PHE A 184 -5.41 7.33 -24.28
N GLN A 185 -6.14 8.21 -23.59
CA GLN A 185 -6.35 9.59 -24.03
C GLN A 185 -5.02 10.36 -24.12
N SER A 186 -4.11 10.18 -23.15
CA SER A 186 -2.76 10.74 -23.20
C SER A 186 -1.93 10.22 -24.39
N GLN A 187 -2.24 9.01 -24.86
CA GLN A 187 -1.67 8.40 -26.07
C GLN A 187 -2.46 8.75 -27.36
N LYS A 188 -3.35 9.76 -27.30
CA LYS A 188 -4.20 10.22 -28.40
C LYS A 188 -5.16 9.14 -28.93
N LYS A 189 -5.57 8.21 -28.06
CA LYS A 189 -6.54 7.14 -28.35
C LYS A 189 -7.78 7.34 -27.49
N GLU A 190 -8.88 7.74 -28.11
CA GLU A 190 -10.17 7.84 -27.43
C GLU A 190 -10.86 6.47 -27.45
N ILE A 191 -10.87 5.81 -26.31
CA ILE A 191 -11.57 4.53 -26.13
C ILE A 191 -12.72 4.76 -25.14
N PRO A 192 -13.98 4.49 -25.55
CA PRO A 192 -15.13 4.56 -24.65
C PRO A 192 -14.98 3.65 -23.43
N PHE A 193 -15.53 4.09 -22.31
CA PHE A 193 -15.45 3.41 -21.02
C PHE A 193 -15.93 1.95 -21.10
N GLU A 194 -17.05 1.69 -21.78
CA GLU A 194 -17.65 0.36 -21.93
C GLU A 194 -16.75 -0.60 -22.70
N LYS A 195 -15.95 -0.08 -23.64
CA LYS A 195 -15.00 -0.88 -24.42
C LYS A 195 -13.73 -1.20 -23.63
N LEU A 196 -13.40 -0.40 -22.61
CA LEU A 196 -12.25 -0.63 -21.72
C LEU A 196 -12.56 -1.57 -20.57
N GLN A 197 -13.83 -1.75 -20.19
CA GLN A 197 -14.20 -2.62 -19.07
C GLN A 197 -13.67 -4.07 -19.21
N PRO A 198 -13.79 -4.76 -20.38
CA PRO A 198 -13.27 -6.12 -20.51
C PRO A 198 -11.75 -6.21 -20.34
N LEU A 199 -11.02 -5.23 -20.89
CA LEU A 199 -9.57 -5.13 -20.71
C LEU A 199 -9.22 -4.89 -19.23
N THR A 200 -9.93 -3.97 -18.59
CA THR A 200 -9.74 -3.66 -17.16
C THR A 200 -9.97 -4.91 -16.30
N ALA A 201 -11.05 -5.64 -16.55
CA ALA A 201 -11.37 -6.87 -15.82
C ALA A 201 -10.28 -7.93 -16.00
N SER A 202 -9.78 -8.12 -17.23
CA SER A 202 -8.67 -9.03 -17.52
C SER A 202 -7.38 -8.64 -16.81
N ILE A 203 -7.07 -7.34 -16.77
CA ILE A 203 -5.91 -6.80 -16.05
C ILE A 203 -6.05 -7.06 -14.54
N LEU A 204 -7.18 -6.69 -13.95
CA LEU A 204 -7.43 -6.89 -12.53
C LEU A 204 -7.44 -8.37 -12.16
N GLN A 205 -7.99 -9.24 -13.02
CA GLN A 205 -7.88 -10.68 -12.84
C GLN A 205 -6.41 -11.11 -12.82
N THR A 206 -5.61 -10.67 -13.79
CA THR A 206 -4.16 -10.97 -13.81
C THR A 206 -3.44 -10.49 -12.54
N VAL A 207 -3.84 -9.34 -11.99
CA VAL A 207 -3.29 -8.80 -10.74
C VAL A 207 -3.70 -9.64 -9.53
N PHE A 208 -4.96 -10.08 -9.45
CA PHE A 208 -5.53 -10.71 -8.26
C PHE A 208 -5.43 -12.24 -8.23
N GLU A 209 -5.57 -12.91 -9.38
CA GLU A 209 -5.62 -14.37 -9.52
C GLU A 209 -4.50 -15.10 -8.74
N PRO A 210 -3.22 -14.66 -8.76
CA PRO A 210 -2.16 -15.35 -8.01
C PRO A 210 -2.38 -15.39 -6.50
N PHE A 211 -3.20 -14.48 -5.96
CA PHE A 211 -3.39 -14.27 -4.53
C PHE A 211 -4.76 -14.76 -4.02
N ILE A 212 -5.73 -15.01 -4.90
CA ILE A 212 -7.08 -15.48 -4.54
C ILE A 212 -7.06 -16.75 -3.66
N PRO A 213 -6.26 -17.79 -3.93
CA PRO A 213 -6.24 -18.99 -3.07
C PRO A 213 -5.87 -18.69 -1.62
N SER A 214 -4.87 -17.83 -1.40
CA SER A 214 -4.41 -17.42 -0.06
C SER A 214 -5.49 -16.66 0.69
N VAL A 215 -6.22 -15.76 0.01
CA VAL A 215 -7.29 -14.96 0.61
C VAL A 215 -8.51 -15.81 0.95
N ARG A 216 -8.89 -16.76 0.09
CA ARG A 216 -10.00 -17.69 0.38
C ARG A 216 -9.74 -18.49 1.64
N LYS A 217 -8.51 -18.98 1.83
CA LYS A 217 -8.12 -19.68 3.06
C LYS A 217 -8.34 -18.79 4.30
N LEU A 218 -7.89 -17.53 4.25
CA LEU A 218 -8.07 -16.56 5.34
C LEU A 218 -9.55 -16.26 5.64
N LEU A 219 -10.40 -16.16 4.61
CA LEU A 219 -11.84 -15.94 4.77
C LEU A 219 -12.51 -17.13 5.47
N LEU A 220 -12.16 -18.35 5.07
CA LEU A 220 -12.69 -19.58 5.68
C LEU A 220 -12.28 -19.70 7.16
N GLU A 221 -11.01 -19.40 7.50
CA GLU A 221 -10.52 -19.39 8.88
C GLU A 221 -11.27 -18.38 9.76
N ARG A 222 -11.55 -17.18 9.23
CA ARG A 222 -12.36 -16.15 9.92
C ARG A 222 -13.82 -16.54 10.09
N ALA A 223 -14.40 -17.25 9.13
CA ALA A 223 -15.78 -17.72 9.21
C ALA A 223 -15.94 -18.87 10.22
N ALA A 224 -14.92 -19.72 10.38
CA ALA A 224 -14.90 -20.78 11.37
C ALA A 224 -14.82 -20.22 12.81
N THR A 225 -13.91 -19.27 13.05
CA THR A 225 -13.77 -18.62 14.37
C THR A 225 -15.02 -17.85 14.80
N LYS A 226 -15.74 -17.20 13.87
CA LYS A 226 -17.01 -16.51 14.17
C LYS A 226 -18.20 -17.43 14.46
N LYS A 227 -18.10 -18.74 14.21
CA LYS A 227 -19.18 -19.71 14.50
C LYS A 227 -18.99 -20.41 15.85
N GLU A 228 -17.82 -20.26 16.47
CA GLU A 228 -17.49 -20.86 17.77
C GLU A 228 -17.69 -19.89 18.95
N ASP A 229 -17.93 -18.59 18.67
CA ASP A 229 -18.40 -17.56 19.62
C ASP A 229 -19.93 -17.37 19.54
#